data_AF-A0A0P9F410-F1
#
_entry.id   AF-A0A0P9F410-F1
#
_cell.length_a   1.000
_cell.length_b   1.000
_cell.length_c   1.000
_cell.angle_alpha   90.00
_cell.angle_beta   90.00
_cell.angle_gamma   90.00
#
_symmetry.space_group_name_H-M   'P 1'
#
loop_
_entity.id
_entity.type
_entity.pdbx_description
1 polymer ?
#
loop_
_entity_poly.entity_id
_entity_poly.type
_entity_poly.pdbx_seq_one_letter_code
_entity_poly.pdbx_strand_id
1 'polypeptide(L)'
;MDNIMILGSGYSGLNAYYRLRRKFNVKIITRDYYLNYYLFNNPVRIKLKDDIINEQVKDVNIEKREIITDKNVYNADKIIIATGCDRNNQITFLEKMKLENNMAIGSQNEFDEYIVINFILAMKKYNKNFKFSGNALSFLGKKIRDGVISLLNHYNITITESPDYILPECKPVLFNDFLNTDNKLRIADDVFAIGDAINFGPKIGELAMRMGIFVGDYINGAKNSFDPVYITVLGSPQGPGMRVVSSIPWGGSIEKFRFLRKPAIMKGFLYNYYRIRRGNMGFLKYI
;
A
#
# COMPACT_ATOMS: atom_id res chain seq x y z
N MET A 1 -17.11 24.77 -10.84
CA MET A 1 -16.08 24.15 -9.96
C MET A 1 -16.04 22.70 -10.36
N ASP A 2 -14.93 22.24 -10.94
CA ASP A 2 -14.86 20.91 -11.54
C ASP A 2 -15.26 19.83 -10.52
N ASN A 3 -16.01 18.84 -11.01
CA ASN A 3 -16.45 17.67 -10.28
C ASN A 3 -15.41 16.55 -10.42
N ILE A 4 -14.85 16.13 -9.30
CA ILE A 4 -13.84 15.07 -9.24
C ILE A 4 -14.42 13.88 -8.49
N MET A 5 -14.41 12.72 -9.15
CA MET A 5 -14.83 11.45 -8.54
C MET A 5 -13.61 10.59 -8.21
N ILE A 6 -13.50 10.18 -6.95
CA ILE A 6 -12.45 9.29 -6.47
C ILE A 6 -13.06 7.91 -6.20
N LEU A 7 -12.55 6.88 -6.86
CA LEU A 7 -13.06 5.52 -6.75
C LEU A 7 -12.23 4.75 -5.72
N GLY A 8 -12.75 4.58 -4.52
CA GLY A 8 -12.06 3.93 -3.41
C GLY A 8 -11.56 4.92 -2.36
N SER A 9 -11.80 4.55 -1.10
CA SER A 9 -11.49 5.36 0.08
C SER A 9 -10.25 4.91 0.84
N GLY A 10 -9.40 4.06 0.24
CA GLY A 10 -8.18 3.56 0.85
C GLY A 10 -7.08 4.62 1.00
N TYR A 11 -5.86 4.14 1.26
CA TYR A 11 -4.67 4.97 1.48
C TYR A 11 -4.47 6.07 0.43
N SER A 12 -4.53 5.72 -0.86
CA SER A 12 -4.28 6.63 -1.98
C SER A 12 -5.44 7.60 -2.19
N GLY A 13 -6.67 7.08 -2.33
CA GLY A 13 -7.87 7.90 -2.61
C GLY A 13 -8.15 8.95 -1.54
N LEU A 14 -7.99 8.60 -0.27
CA LEU A 14 -8.21 9.55 0.82
C LEU A 14 -7.18 10.68 0.83
N ASN A 15 -5.92 10.38 0.53
CA ASN A 15 -4.88 11.41 0.47
C ASN A 15 -5.08 12.33 -0.74
N ALA A 16 -5.56 11.82 -1.88
CA ALA A 16 -5.99 12.66 -3.00
C ALA A 16 -7.16 13.58 -2.61
N TYR A 17 -8.20 13.04 -1.96
CA TYR A 17 -9.34 13.82 -1.47
C TYR A 17 -8.91 15.01 -0.61
N TYR A 18 -8.02 14.80 0.37
CA TYR A 18 -7.57 15.88 1.26
C TYR A 18 -6.83 17.01 0.52
N ARG A 19 -6.16 16.71 -0.59
CA ARG A 19 -5.49 17.73 -1.43
C ARG A 19 -6.46 18.50 -2.31
N LEU A 20 -7.56 17.88 -2.74
CA LEU A 20 -8.46 18.44 -3.74
C LEU A 20 -9.69 19.15 -3.15
N ARG A 21 -10.23 18.66 -2.02
CA ARG A 21 -11.52 19.10 -1.44
C ARG A 21 -11.65 20.60 -1.12
N ARG A 22 -10.55 21.37 -1.12
CA ARG A 22 -10.57 22.81 -0.88
C ARG A 22 -10.85 23.64 -2.14
N LYS A 23 -10.60 23.07 -3.33
CA LYS A 23 -10.67 23.78 -4.62
C LYS A 23 -11.62 23.14 -5.63
N PHE A 24 -12.03 21.90 -5.40
CA PHE A 24 -12.90 21.15 -6.31
C PHE A 24 -14.11 20.59 -5.57
N ASN A 25 -15.18 20.28 -6.31
CA ASN A 25 -16.27 19.47 -5.79
C ASN A 25 -15.81 18.00 -5.85
N VAL A 26 -15.44 17.41 -4.71
CA VAL A 26 -14.84 16.07 -4.68
C VAL A 26 -15.78 15.11 -3.97
N LYS A 27 -16.11 14.00 -4.63
CA LYS A 27 -16.84 12.88 -4.02
C LYS A 27 -16.02 11.60 -4.09
N ILE A 28 -16.14 10.77 -3.07
CA ILE A 28 -15.50 9.46 -2.99
C ILE A 28 -16.60 8.39 -3.14
N ILE A 29 -16.49 7.54 -4.16
CA ILE A 29 -17.36 6.37 -4.33
C ILE A 29 -16.66 5.17 -3.71
N THR A 30 -17.27 4.55 -2.72
CA THR A 30 -16.72 3.37 -2.03
C THR A 30 -17.82 2.54 -1.40
N ARG A 31 -17.62 1.24 -1.28
CA ARG A 31 -18.55 0.32 -0.60
C ARG A 31 -18.50 0.48 0.93
N ASP A 32 -17.41 1.01 1.46
CA ASP A 32 -17.17 1.07 2.90
C ASP A 32 -17.26 2.52 3.43
N TYR A 33 -18.15 2.73 4.41
CA TYR A 33 -18.23 3.99 5.17
C TYR A 33 -17.02 4.25 6.08
N TYR A 34 -16.20 3.23 6.29
CA TYR A 34 -15.08 3.25 7.21
C TYR A 34 -13.79 2.97 6.45
N LEU A 35 -12.81 3.85 6.63
CA LEU A 35 -11.44 3.49 6.27
C LEU A 35 -10.90 2.52 7.32
N ASN A 36 -10.30 1.42 6.87
CA ASN A 36 -9.59 0.46 7.72
C ASN A 36 -8.07 0.70 7.63
N TYR A 37 -7.43 1.13 8.72
CA TYR A 37 -5.97 1.04 8.85
C TYR A 37 -5.61 -0.33 9.43
N TYR A 38 -5.10 -1.23 8.60
CA TYR A 38 -4.76 -2.58 9.03
C TYR A 38 -3.45 -2.60 9.81
N LEU A 39 -3.55 -2.80 11.13
CA LEU A 39 -2.49 -3.41 11.95
C LEU A 39 -3.00 -4.76 12.43
N PHE A 40 -2.06 -5.71 12.55
CA PHE A 40 -2.24 -7.14 12.83
C PHE A 40 -3.35 -7.54 13.82
N ASN A 41 -3.82 -6.67 14.73
CA ASN A 41 -4.79 -7.03 15.77
C ASN A 41 -6.01 -6.08 15.92
N ASN A 42 -6.11 -4.92 15.23
CA ASN A 42 -7.28 -4.02 15.34
C ASN A 42 -7.34 -3.02 14.18
N PRO A 43 -8.25 -3.16 13.20
CA PRO A 43 -8.43 -2.15 12.17
C PRO A 43 -9.03 -0.88 12.78
N VAL A 44 -8.36 0.27 12.59
CA VAL A 44 -8.97 1.56 12.93
C VAL A 44 -10.01 1.87 11.88
N ARG A 45 -11.26 2.02 12.29
CA ARG A 45 -12.37 2.47 11.47
C ARG A 45 -12.50 3.98 11.56
N ILE A 46 -12.21 4.69 10.47
CA ILE A 46 -12.38 6.14 10.38
C ILE A 46 -13.61 6.42 9.52
N LYS A 47 -14.68 6.95 10.13
CA LYS A 47 -15.87 7.38 9.40
C LYS A 47 -15.50 8.59 8.53
N LEU A 48 -15.66 8.48 7.21
CA LEU A 48 -15.47 9.61 6.32
C LEU A 48 -16.77 10.45 6.29
N LYS A 49 -16.65 11.76 6.05
CA LYS A 49 -17.78 12.72 6.11
C LYS A 49 -18.71 12.60 4.87
N ASP A 50 -19.66 13.53 4.73
CA ASP A 50 -20.73 13.64 3.73
C ASP A 50 -20.32 13.66 2.24
N ASP A 51 -19.04 13.45 1.95
CA ASP A 51 -18.49 13.35 0.59
C ASP A 51 -18.38 11.90 0.09
N ILE A 52 -18.89 10.93 0.85
CA ILE A 52 -18.97 9.53 0.42
C ILE A 52 -20.29 9.27 -0.32
N ILE A 53 -20.17 8.68 -1.50
CA ILE A 53 -21.23 7.94 -2.17
C ILE A 53 -21.01 6.46 -1.83
N ASN A 54 -21.89 5.90 -0.99
CA ASN A 54 -21.77 4.52 -0.53
C ASN A 54 -22.38 3.52 -1.52
N GLU A 55 -21.57 3.20 -2.52
CA GLU A 55 -21.93 2.37 -3.66
C GLU A 55 -20.72 1.57 -4.12
N GLN A 56 -20.98 0.41 -4.70
CA GLN A 56 -19.96 -0.42 -5.31
C GLN A 56 -19.79 -0.03 -6.77
N VAL A 57 -18.61 0.48 -7.13
CA VAL A 57 -18.23 0.66 -8.54
C VAL A 57 -18.20 -0.70 -9.23
N LYS A 58 -18.89 -0.80 -10.37
CA LYS A 58 -18.98 -2.00 -11.22
C LYS A 58 -18.13 -1.85 -12.47
N ASP A 59 -18.12 -0.67 -13.06
CA ASP A 59 -17.37 -0.38 -14.27
C ASP A 59 -17.08 1.13 -14.41
N VAL A 60 -16.13 1.48 -15.25
CA VAL A 60 -15.74 2.86 -15.56
C VAL A 60 -15.47 2.99 -17.05
N ASN A 61 -16.28 3.82 -17.72
CA ASN A 61 -15.99 4.23 -19.08
C ASN A 61 -14.97 5.38 -19.05
N ILE A 62 -13.71 5.06 -19.34
CA ILE A 62 -12.59 6.02 -19.29
C ILE A 62 -12.78 7.17 -20.29
N GLU A 63 -13.25 6.88 -21.50
CA GLU A 63 -13.40 7.89 -22.57
C GLU A 63 -14.49 8.91 -22.24
N LYS A 64 -15.63 8.43 -21.72
CA LYS A 64 -16.77 9.28 -21.36
C LYS A 64 -16.67 9.88 -19.96
N ARG A 65 -15.69 9.44 -19.16
CA ARG A 65 -15.57 9.74 -17.72
C ARG A 65 -16.88 9.44 -16.97
N GLU A 66 -17.44 8.28 -17.28
CA GLU A 66 -18.66 7.76 -16.70
C GLU A 66 -18.34 6.61 -15.74
N ILE A 67 -18.95 6.62 -14.55
CA ILE A 67 -18.74 5.65 -13.49
C ILE A 67 -20.06 4.92 -13.26
N ILE A 68 -20.04 3.60 -13.44
CA ILE A 68 -21.22 2.74 -13.28
C ILE A 68 -21.10 2.07 -11.92
N THR A 69 -22.10 2.23 -11.06
CA THR A 69 -22.18 1.58 -9.76
C THR A 69 -23.29 0.53 -9.70
N ASP A 70 -23.48 -0.08 -8.55
CA ASP A 70 -24.61 -0.96 -8.27
C ASP A 70 -25.96 -0.22 -8.16
N LYS A 71 -25.97 1.12 -8.08
CA LYS A 71 -27.19 1.91 -7.88
C LYS A 71 -27.43 2.99 -8.92
N ASN A 72 -26.37 3.59 -9.47
CA ASN A 72 -26.48 4.75 -10.34
C ASN A 72 -25.31 4.87 -11.32
N VAL A 73 -25.43 5.83 -12.23
CA VAL A 73 -24.37 6.22 -13.16
C VAL A 73 -23.98 7.66 -12.87
N TYR A 74 -22.68 7.92 -12.74
CA TYR A 74 -22.14 9.24 -12.44
C TYR A 74 -21.21 9.72 -13.55
N ASN A 75 -21.29 11.01 -13.87
CA ASN A 75 -20.33 11.68 -14.74
C ASN A 75 -19.40 12.57 -13.93
N ALA A 76 -18.13 12.66 -14.35
CA ALA A 76 -17.12 13.48 -13.70
C ALA A 76 -16.27 14.25 -14.71
N ASP A 77 -15.79 15.43 -14.30
CA ASP A 77 -14.79 16.16 -15.09
C ASP A 77 -13.43 15.47 -14.98
N LYS A 78 -13.13 14.88 -13.81
CA LYS A 78 -11.91 14.11 -13.54
C LYS A 78 -12.22 12.86 -12.72
N ILE A 79 -11.53 11.76 -13.02
CA ILE A 79 -11.64 10.48 -12.29
C ILE A 79 -10.29 10.11 -11.68
N ILE A 80 -10.30 9.68 -10.43
CA ILE A 80 -9.14 9.09 -9.76
C ILE A 80 -9.49 7.66 -9.32
N ILE A 81 -8.93 6.68 -9.99
CA ILE A 81 -9.10 5.26 -9.70
C ILE A 81 -8.14 4.87 -8.57
N ALA A 82 -8.69 4.61 -7.38
CA ALA A 82 -7.96 4.31 -6.15
C ALA A 82 -8.54 3.07 -5.44
N THR A 83 -9.03 2.09 -6.21
CA THR A 83 -9.78 0.92 -5.74
C THR A 83 -8.92 -0.09 -4.98
N GLY A 84 -7.60 0.07 -5.02
CA GLY A 84 -6.65 -0.85 -4.40
C GLY A 84 -6.62 -2.23 -5.07
N CYS A 85 -6.24 -3.24 -4.30
CA CYS A 85 -6.27 -4.65 -4.71
C CYS A 85 -6.96 -5.52 -3.64
N ASP A 86 -7.58 -6.62 -4.07
CA ASP A 86 -8.17 -7.62 -3.18
C ASP A 86 -7.05 -8.45 -2.52
N ARG A 87 -6.98 -8.35 -1.19
CA ARG A 87 -6.02 -9.06 -0.33
C ARG A 87 -6.66 -10.17 0.50
N ASN A 88 -7.92 -10.55 0.25
CA ASN A 88 -8.61 -11.55 1.06
C ASN A 88 -7.85 -12.88 1.15
N ASN A 89 -7.29 -13.35 0.03
CA ASN A 89 -6.50 -14.58 0.02
C ASN A 89 -5.19 -14.44 0.84
N GLN A 90 -4.54 -13.28 0.81
CA GLN A 90 -3.37 -13.00 1.64
C GLN A 90 -3.74 -12.98 3.13
N ILE A 91 -4.85 -12.35 3.48
CA ILE A 91 -5.34 -12.29 4.87
C ILE A 91 -5.66 -13.71 5.37
N THR A 92 -6.45 -14.48 4.63
CA THR A 92 -6.80 -15.86 4.98
C THR A 92 -5.55 -16.74 5.10
N PHE A 93 -4.59 -16.59 4.18
CA PHE A 93 -3.30 -17.27 4.25
C PHE A 93 -2.57 -16.97 5.56
N LEU A 94 -2.41 -15.70 5.91
CA LEU A 94 -1.69 -15.29 7.12
C LEU A 94 -2.41 -15.74 8.40
N GLU A 95 -3.74 -15.70 8.45
CA GLU A 95 -4.52 -16.22 9.58
C GLU A 95 -4.32 -17.74 9.73
N LYS A 96 -4.34 -18.50 8.64
CA LYS A 96 -4.04 -19.94 8.68
C LYS A 96 -2.63 -20.20 9.21
N MET A 97 -1.63 -19.45 8.72
CA MET A 97 -0.24 -19.58 9.18
C MET A 97 -0.07 -19.25 10.67
N LYS A 98 -0.95 -18.45 11.29
CA LYS A 98 -0.92 -18.24 12.76
C LYS A 98 -1.22 -19.51 13.56
N LEU A 99 -1.67 -20.61 12.95
CA LEU A 99 -1.87 -21.90 13.60
C LEU A 99 -0.69 -22.87 13.40
N GLU A 100 0.14 -22.64 12.40
CA GLU A 100 1.24 -23.53 12.01
C GLU A 100 2.56 -23.28 12.77
N ASN A 101 3.53 -24.19 12.66
CA ASN A 101 4.89 -24.00 13.18
C ASN A 101 5.92 -24.77 12.35
N ASN A 102 7.19 -24.37 12.40
CA ASN A 102 8.32 -25.04 11.72
C ASN A 102 8.25 -25.11 10.18
N MET A 103 7.50 -24.21 9.54
CA MET A 103 7.32 -24.18 8.08
C MET A 103 8.15 -23.07 7.41
N ALA A 104 8.53 -23.27 6.16
CA ALA A 104 9.08 -22.26 5.26
C ALA A 104 7.95 -21.52 4.52
N ILE A 105 7.96 -20.20 4.59
CA ILE A 105 6.98 -19.35 3.90
C ILE A 105 7.72 -18.48 2.88
N GLY A 106 7.21 -18.48 1.64
CA GLY A 106 7.60 -17.55 0.58
C GLY A 106 6.42 -16.73 0.07
N SER A 107 6.63 -15.94 -0.97
CA SER A 107 5.59 -15.19 -1.66
C SER A 107 5.58 -15.50 -3.15
N GLN A 108 4.41 -15.44 -3.76
CA GLN A 108 4.24 -15.62 -5.20
C GLN A 108 4.86 -14.44 -5.97
N ASN A 109 4.64 -13.22 -5.46
CA ASN A 109 5.27 -12.00 -5.97
C ASN A 109 6.46 -11.61 -5.08
N GLU A 110 7.60 -11.29 -5.68
CA GLU A 110 8.78 -10.82 -4.93
C GLU A 110 8.52 -9.52 -4.16
N PHE A 111 7.63 -8.66 -4.67
CA PHE A 111 7.29 -7.41 -3.99
C PHE A 111 6.49 -7.61 -2.70
N ASP A 112 5.91 -8.79 -2.49
CA ASP A 112 5.18 -9.14 -1.27
C ASP A 112 6.07 -9.86 -0.22
N GLU A 113 7.35 -10.08 -0.50
CA GLU A 113 8.29 -10.69 0.45
C GLU A 113 8.34 -9.93 1.78
N TYR A 114 8.15 -8.60 1.77
CA TYR A 114 8.16 -7.80 3.00
C TYR A 114 7.00 -8.16 3.93
N ILE A 115 5.88 -8.65 3.39
CA ILE A 115 4.72 -9.11 4.16
C ILE A 115 5.11 -10.39 4.89
N VAL A 116 5.70 -11.35 4.16
CA VAL A 116 6.18 -12.62 4.70
C VAL A 116 7.24 -12.39 5.77
N ILE A 117 8.25 -11.56 5.50
CA ILE A 117 9.31 -11.24 6.46
C ILE A 117 8.73 -10.61 7.73
N ASN A 118 7.83 -9.62 7.60
CA ASN A 118 7.20 -9.02 8.78
C ASN A 118 6.33 -10.02 9.56
N PHE A 119 5.62 -10.92 8.87
CA PHE A 119 4.85 -11.97 9.51
C PHE A 119 5.75 -12.88 10.34
N ILE A 120 6.81 -13.43 9.74
CA ILE A 120 7.77 -14.32 10.42
C ILE A 120 8.41 -13.63 11.63
N LEU A 121 8.88 -12.39 11.47
CA LEU A 121 9.46 -11.60 12.56
C LEU A 121 8.44 -11.34 13.69
N ALA A 122 7.17 -11.13 13.35
CA ALA A 122 6.11 -10.96 14.34
C ALA A 122 5.79 -12.28 15.06
N MET A 123 5.87 -13.42 14.37
CA MET A 123 5.59 -14.75 14.94
C MET A 123 6.64 -15.20 15.96
N LYS A 124 7.85 -14.63 15.94
CA LYS A 124 8.87 -14.87 16.99
C LYS A 124 8.38 -14.51 18.39
N LYS A 125 7.49 -13.51 18.55
CA LYS A 125 6.91 -13.17 19.86
C LYS A 125 6.01 -14.27 20.45
N TYR A 126 5.60 -15.22 19.62
CA TYR A 126 4.80 -16.39 19.99
C TYR A 126 5.62 -17.68 19.97
N ASN A 127 6.96 -17.59 20.00
CA ASN A 127 7.89 -18.74 19.95
C ASN A 127 7.68 -19.66 18.73
N LYS A 128 7.19 -19.11 17.62
CA LYS A 128 7.07 -19.85 16.37
C LYS A 128 8.35 -19.77 15.55
N ASN A 129 8.69 -20.89 14.94
CA ASN A 129 9.94 -21.13 14.22
C ASN A 129 9.69 -21.24 12.70
N PHE A 130 9.15 -20.19 12.10
CA PHE A 130 9.07 -20.12 10.65
C PHE A 130 10.44 -19.88 10.01
N LYS A 131 10.62 -20.44 8.82
CA LYS A 131 11.74 -20.17 7.90
C LYS A 131 11.24 -19.27 6.78
N PHE A 132 12.15 -18.53 6.17
CA PHE A 132 11.85 -17.66 5.03
C PHE A 132 12.35 -18.31 3.74
N SER A 133 11.55 -18.28 2.68
CA SER A 133 11.99 -18.65 1.33
C SER A 133 11.78 -17.46 0.39
N GLY A 134 12.85 -17.03 -0.26
CA GLY A 134 12.87 -15.85 -1.13
C GLY A 134 14.23 -15.17 -1.16
N ASN A 135 14.29 -14.04 -1.87
CA ASN A 135 15.52 -13.32 -2.17
C ASN A 135 15.79 -12.13 -1.22
N ALA A 136 15.14 -12.10 -0.06
CA ALA A 136 15.38 -11.13 1.01
C ALA A 136 15.30 -9.67 0.54
N LEU A 137 14.28 -9.34 -0.25
CA LEU A 137 14.04 -8.02 -0.87
C LEU A 137 15.17 -7.58 -1.82
N SER A 138 15.80 -8.50 -2.54
CA SER A 138 16.88 -8.17 -3.48
C SER A 138 16.49 -7.18 -4.57
N PHE A 139 15.21 -7.11 -4.95
CA PHE A 139 14.68 -6.10 -5.88
C PHE A 139 14.87 -4.65 -5.39
N LEU A 140 15.14 -4.45 -4.09
CA LEU A 140 15.48 -3.14 -3.52
C LEU A 140 16.97 -2.80 -3.59
N GLY A 141 17.81 -3.75 -4.01
CA GLY A 141 19.26 -3.64 -4.10
C GLY A 141 20.03 -4.61 -3.19
N LYS A 142 21.32 -4.81 -3.51
CA LYS A 142 22.22 -5.76 -2.82
C LYS A 142 22.50 -5.39 -1.36
N LYS A 143 22.77 -4.12 -1.07
CA LYS A 143 23.00 -3.62 0.30
C LYS A 143 21.76 -3.83 1.17
N ILE A 144 20.55 -3.62 0.62
CA ILE A 144 19.31 -3.92 1.36
C ILE A 144 19.16 -5.42 1.58
N ARG A 145 19.37 -6.25 0.56
CA ARG A 145 19.35 -7.72 0.68
C ARG A 145 20.24 -8.20 1.82
N ASP A 146 21.49 -7.78 1.83
CA ASP A 146 22.48 -8.20 2.83
C ASP A 146 22.09 -7.70 4.25
N GLY A 147 21.45 -6.53 4.34
CA GLY A 147 20.85 -6.02 5.57
C GLY A 147 19.65 -6.83 6.06
N VAL A 148 18.77 -7.28 5.14
CA VAL A 148 17.63 -8.16 5.47
C VAL A 148 18.14 -9.51 5.96
N ILE A 149 19.11 -10.12 5.29
CA ILE A 149 19.72 -11.40 5.72
C ILE A 149 20.29 -11.26 7.13
N SER A 150 21.01 -10.16 7.40
CA SER A 150 21.55 -9.87 8.73
C SER A 150 20.45 -9.75 9.80
N LEU A 151 19.32 -9.12 9.47
CA LEU A 151 18.16 -9.04 10.36
C LEU A 151 17.54 -10.41 10.62
N LEU A 152 17.36 -11.24 9.59
CA LEU A 152 16.79 -12.58 9.71
C LEU A 152 17.69 -13.49 10.58
N ASN A 153 19.01 -13.44 10.35
CA ASN A 153 20.00 -14.16 11.14
C ASN A 153 19.97 -13.74 12.62
N HIS A 154 19.84 -12.43 12.91
CA HIS A 154 19.72 -11.94 14.29
C HIS A 154 18.52 -12.56 15.04
N TYR A 155 17.45 -12.92 14.32
CA TYR A 155 16.27 -13.56 14.89
C TYR A 155 16.29 -15.10 14.78
N ASN A 156 17.41 -15.71 14.37
CA ASN A 156 17.52 -17.13 14.08
C ASN A 156 16.41 -17.60 13.11
N ILE A 157 16.23 -16.88 12.01
CA ILE A 157 15.32 -17.25 10.92
C ILE A 157 16.17 -17.79 9.78
N THR A 158 16.03 -19.08 9.49
CA THR A 158 16.71 -19.74 8.38
C THR A 158 16.10 -19.30 7.06
N ILE A 159 16.95 -19.06 6.06
CA ILE A 159 16.54 -18.86 4.67
C ILE A 159 16.64 -20.21 3.95
N THR A 160 15.60 -20.59 3.21
CA THR A 160 15.52 -21.85 2.45
C THR A 160 15.24 -21.59 0.97
N GLU A 161 15.67 -22.51 0.12
CA GLU A 161 15.43 -22.40 -1.33
C GLU A 161 13.95 -22.58 -1.68
N SER A 162 13.29 -23.56 -1.06
CA SER A 162 11.89 -23.87 -1.34
C SER A 162 10.97 -23.50 -0.18
N PRO A 163 9.76 -22.95 -0.47
CA PRO A 163 8.72 -22.73 0.52
C PRO A 163 7.84 -23.99 0.70
N ASP A 164 7.35 -24.22 1.91
CA ASP A 164 6.24 -25.16 2.16
C ASP A 164 4.90 -24.49 1.78
N TYR A 165 4.81 -23.17 2.00
CA TYR A 165 3.63 -22.38 1.71
C TYR A 165 3.98 -21.07 1.01
N ILE A 166 3.16 -20.69 0.04
CA ILE A 166 3.36 -19.49 -0.79
C ILE A 166 2.24 -18.50 -0.51
N LEU A 167 2.60 -17.29 -0.05
CA LEU A 167 1.67 -16.18 0.08
C LEU A 167 1.14 -15.80 -1.32
N PRO A 168 -0.18 -15.87 -1.57
CA PRO A 168 -0.74 -15.56 -2.87
C PRO A 168 -0.62 -14.06 -3.18
N GLU A 169 -0.67 -13.70 -4.47
CA GLU A 169 -0.74 -12.30 -4.88
C GLU A 169 -2.10 -11.67 -4.56
N CYS A 170 -2.12 -10.35 -4.42
CA CYS A 170 -3.37 -9.60 -4.41
C CYS A 170 -3.92 -9.44 -5.84
N LYS A 171 -5.24 -9.31 -5.97
CA LYS A 171 -5.90 -9.25 -7.28
C LYS A 171 -6.46 -7.86 -7.58
N PRO A 172 -6.49 -7.43 -8.85
CA PRO A 172 -7.26 -6.25 -9.24
C PRO A 172 -8.74 -6.34 -8.79
N VAL A 173 -9.34 -5.21 -8.40
CA VAL A 173 -10.72 -5.17 -7.88
C VAL A 173 -11.76 -4.82 -8.95
N LEU A 174 -11.44 -3.86 -9.81
CA LEU A 174 -12.38 -3.25 -10.75
C LEU A 174 -12.14 -3.70 -12.20
N PHE A 175 -10.88 -3.88 -12.58
CA PHE A 175 -10.46 -4.30 -13.91
C PHE A 175 -9.93 -5.73 -13.86
N ASN A 176 -9.81 -6.37 -15.03
CA ASN A 176 -9.21 -7.71 -15.11
C ASN A 176 -7.72 -7.71 -14.74
N ASP A 177 -7.03 -6.60 -15.04
CA ASP A 177 -5.60 -6.42 -14.80
C ASP A 177 -5.31 -5.15 -14.00
N PHE A 178 -4.10 -5.06 -13.45
CA PHE A 178 -3.63 -3.80 -12.87
C PHE A 178 -3.41 -2.76 -13.96
N LEU A 179 -3.78 -1.51 -13.69
CA LEU A 179 -3.72 -0.43 -14.67
C LEU A 179 -2.28 0.03 -14.92
N ASN A 180 -1.91 0.22 -16.19
CA ASN A 180 -0.66 0.86 -16.57
C ASN A 180 -0.84 2.38 -16.63
N THR A 181 0.15 3.15 -16.19
CA THR A 181 0.08 4.61 -16.10
C THR A 181 1.34 5.28 -16.64
N ASP A 182 1.23 6.54 -17.06
CA ASP A 182 2.39 7.38 -17.34
C ASP A 182 3.13 7.85 -16.06
N ASN A 183 4.20 8.64 -16.23
CA ASN A 183 4.99 9.21 -15.12
C ASN A 183 4.24 10.24 -14.25
N LYS A 184 3.00 10.57 -14.61
CA LYS A 184 2.07 11.43 -13.87
C LYS A 184 0.89 10.65 -13.32
N LEU A 185 0.97 9.31 -13.36
CA LEU A 185 -0.07 8.40 -12.88
C LEU A 185 -1.40 8.54 -13.64
N ARG A 186 -1.34 8.97 -14.92
CA ARG A 186 -2.50 9.08 -15.82
C ARG A 186 -2.65 7.81 -16.64
N ILE A 187 -3.91 7.47 -16.92
CA ILE A 187 -4.27 6.42 -17.90
C ILE A 187 -4.95 7.01 -19.14
N ALA A 188 -5.56 8.18 -19.02
CA ALA A 188 -6.12 8.98 -20.10
C ALA A 188 -6.19 10.45 -19.66
N ASP A 189 -6.62 11.33 -20.55
CA ASP A 189 -6.85 12.73 -20.20
C ASP A 189 -7.91 12.86 -19.11
N ASP A 190 -7.55 13.57 -18.04
CA ASP A 190 -8.37 13.76 -16.84
C ASP A 190 -8.75 12.48 -16.07
N VAL A 191 -8.09 11.34 -16.37
CA VAL A 191 -8.26 10.07 -15.65
C VAL A 191 -6.93 9.57 -15.10
N PHE A 192 -6.90 9.39 -13.78
CA PHE A 192 -5.72 8.98 -13.02
C PHE A 192 -5.96 7.62 -12.36
N ALA A 193 -4.90 6.86 -12.14
CA ALA A 193 -4.95 5.62 -11.36
C ALA A 193 -3.80 5.58 -10.35
N ILE A 194 -4.09 5.22 -9.09
CA ILE A 194 -3.15 5.35 -7.97
C ILE A 194 -3.26 4.21 -6.93
N GLY A 195 -2.17 4.00 -6.19
CA GLY A 195 -2.09 3.01 -5.13
C GLY A 195 -2.03 1.59 -5.65
N ASP A 196 -2.64 0.64 -4.95
CA ASP A 196 -2.50 -0.78 -5.29
C ASP A 196 -3.25 -1.18 -6.59
N ALA A 197 -4.04 -0.26 -7.19
CA ALA A 197 -4.77 -0.47 -8.44
C ALA A 197 -3.89 -0.46 -9.71
N ILE A 198 -2.64 0.03 -9.62
CA ILE A 198 -1.75 0.17 -10.77
C ILE A 198 -0.61 -0.86 -10.78
N ASN A 199 -0.11 -1.13 -11.98
CA ASN A 199 1.05 -1.97 -12.24
C ASN A 199 2.33 -1.13 -12.17
N PHE A 200 2.71 -0.73 -10.96
CA PHE A 200 3.80 0.24 -10.73
C PHE A 200 4.93 -0.32 -9.87
N GLY A 201 4.85 -1.59 -9.45
CA GLY A 201 5.81 -2.22 -8.56
C GLY A 201 5.23 -2.47 -7.15
N PRO A 202 6.03 -2.32 -6.07
CA PRO A 202 5.62 -2.72 -4.74
C PRO A 202 4.37 -2.01 -4.22
N LYS A 203 3.42 -2.80 -3.72
CA LYS A 203 2.12 -2.33 -3.22
C LYS A 203 2.18 -2.06 -1.72
N ILE A 204 2.75 -0.91 -1.35
CA ILE A 204 2.91 -0.48 0.04
C ILE A 204 2.05 0.75 0.36
N GLY A 205 1.45 0.75 1.55
CA GLY A 205 0.53 1.81 1.97
C GLY A 205 1.18 3.21 1.95
N GLU A 206 2.44 3.34 2.33
CA GLU A 206 3.19 4.60 2.29
C GLU A 206 3.26 5.18 0.87
N LEU A 207 3.68 4.36 -0.10
CA LEU A 207 3.77 4.74 -1.51
C LEU A 207 2.40 5.10 -2.06
N ALA A 208 1.36 4.31 -1.75
CA ALA A 208 0.00 4.60 -2.17
C ALA A 208 -0.48 5.96 -1.65
N MET A 209 -0.16 6.33 -0.41
CA MET A 209 -0.49 7.64 0.14
C MET A 209 0.24 8.78 -0.59
N ARG A 210 1.53 8.61 -0.91
CA ARG A 210 2.28 9.62 -1.69
C ARG A 210 1.77 9.76 -3.12
N MET A 211 1.35 8.68 -3.77
CA MET A 211 0.68 8.75 -5.08
C MET A 211 -0.59 9.59 -5.02
N GLY A 212 -1.40 9.43 -3.98
CA GLY A 212 -2.61 10.26 -3.77
C GLY A 212 -2.28 11.73 -3.55
N ILE A 213 -1.26 12.04 -2.75
CA ILE A 213 -0.79 13.42 -2.56
C ILE A 213 -0.31 14.01 -3.89
N PHE A 214 0.47 13.24 -4.65
CA PHE A 214 1.02 13.66 -5.93
C PHE A 214 -0.07 14.00 -6.94
N VAL A 215 -1.01 13.09 -7.20
CA VAL A 215 -2.12 13.34 -8.15
C VAL A 215 -2.97 14.53 -7.70
N GLY A 216 -3.24 14.63 -6.41
CA GLY A 216 -3.94 15.77 -5.84
C GLY A 216 -3.21 17.11 -6.07
N ASP A 217 -1.88 17.12 -5.99
CA ASP A 217 -1.07 18.31 -6.27
C ASP A 217 -0.98 18.61 -7.76
N TYR A 218 -0.87 17.58 -8.60
CA TYR A 218 -0.83 17.70 -10.05
C TYR A 218 -2.11 18.35 -10.59
N ILE A 219 -3.29 17.86 -10.17
CA ILE A 219 -4.59 18.45 -10.52
C ILE A 219 -4.72 19.89 -9.98
N ASN A 220 -4.11 20.20 -8.84
CA ASN A 220 -4.04 21.57 -8.31
C ASN A 220 -3.07 22.50 -9.07
N GLY A 221 -2.39 22.01 -10.11
CA GLY A 221 -1.50 22.78 -11.00
C GLY A 221 0.01 22.56 -10.77
N ALA A 222 0.42 21.63 -9.90
CA ALA A 222 1.82 21.29 -9.75
C ALA A 222 2.34 20.55 -11.00
N LYS A 223 3.52 20.91 -11.50
CA LYS A 223 4.07 20.38 -12.77
C LYS A 223 5.16 19.32 -12.60
N ASN A 224 5.34 18.79 -11.40
CA ASN A 224 6.42 17.84 -11.09
C ASN A 224 6.09 16.42 -11.61
N SER A 225 7.12 15.59 -11.76
CA SER A 225 6.98 14.12 -11.91
C SER A 225 6.72 13.46 -10.56
N PHE A 226 6.16 12.24 -10.60
CA PHE A 226 6.12 11.40 -9.41
C PHE A 226 7.45 10.67 -9.25
N ASP A 227 8.13 10.92 -8.13
CA ASP A 227 9.43 10.31 -7.83
C ASP A 227 9.24 9.19 -6.78
N PRO A 228 9.16 7.93 -7.20
CA PRO A 228 8.81 6.83 -6.31
C PRO A 228 10.00 6.39 -5.44
N VAL A 229 9.67 6.05 -4.20
CA VAL A 229 10.64 5.48 -3.24
C VAL A 229 9.93 4.39 -2.44
N TYR A 230 10.59 3.28 -2.21
CA TYR A 230 10.11 2.21 -1.37
C TYR A 230 10.52 2.50 0.06
N ILE A 231 9.56 2.62 0.98
CA ILE A 231 9.83 2.84 2.40
C ILE A 231 9.08 1.80 3.23
N THR A 232 9.82 0.95 3.93
CA THR A 232 9.22 -0.02 4.85
C THR A 232 10.00 -0.14 6.15
N VAL A 233 9.39 -0.79 7.13
CA VAL A 233 9.99 -1.12 8.41
C VAL A 233 9.78 -2.59 8.68
N LEU A 234 10.85 -3.36 8.58
CA LEU A 234 10.90 -4.77 8.98
C LEU A 234 11.21 -4.83 10.47
N GLY A 235 10.57 -5.70 11.22
CA GLY A 235 10.94 -5.90 12.63
C GLY A 235 9.89 -6.58 13.46
N SER A 236 10.35 -7.21 14.54
CA SER A 236 9.48 -7.81 15.56
C SER A 236 8.89 -6.73 16.47
N PRO A 237 7.68 -6.92 17.03
CA PRO A 237 7.10 -6.01 18.01
C PRO A 237 7.96 -5.81 19.28
N GLN A 238 8.81 -6.78 19.63
CA GLN A 238 9.55 -6.81 20.90
C GLN A 238 11.06 -6.57 20.78
N GLY A 239 11.59 -6.34 19.57
CA GLY A 239 13.03 -6.24 19.37
C GLY A 239 13.43 -5.28 18.25
N PRO A 240 14.71 -5.32 17.83
CA PRO A 240 15.20 -4.44 16.79
C PRO A 240 14.49 -4.68 15.45
N GLY A 241 14.58 -3.68 14.59
CA GLY A 241 14.08 -3.77 13.23
C GLY A 241 15.01 -3.07 12.27
N MET A 242 14.57 -2.99 11.03
CA MET A 242 15.28 -2.32 9.96
C MET A 242 14.31 -1.42 9.21
N ARG A 243 14.64 -0.13 9.15
CA ARG A 243 14.00 0.79 8.20
C ARG A 243 14.73 0.69 6.89
N VAL A 244 13.97 0.55 5.80
CA VAL A 244 14.47 0.43 4.44
C VAL A 244 13.95 1.60 3.62
N VAL A 245 14.81 2.16 2.77
CA VAL A 245 14.51 3.22 1.80
C VAL A 245 15.22 2.89 0.49
N SER A 246 14.48 2.71 -0.60
CA SER A 246 15.08 2.39 -1.91
C SER A 246 14.32 2.98 -3.08
N SER A 247 15.03 3.50 -4.08
CA SER A 247 14.43 3.89 -5.38
C SER A 247 14.83 2.94 -6.51
N ILE A 248 15.59 1.88 -6.21
CA ILE A 248 16.11 0.90 -7.18
C ILE A 248 14.99 0.30 -8.07
N PRO A 249 13.79 -0.06 -7.55
CA PRO A 249 12.75 -0.67 -8.39
C PRO A 249 12.27 0.20 -9.56
N TRP A 250 12.55 1.50 -9.51
CA TRP A 250 12.19 2.48 -10.53
C TRP A 250 13.42 3.10 -11.21
N GLY A 251 14.57 2.43 -11.16
CA GLY A 251 15.81 2.87 -11.82
C GLY A 251 16.56 4.01 -11.12
N GLY A 252 16.15 4.41 -9.91
CA GLY A 252 16.89 5.37 -9.10
C GLY A 252 18.11 4.75 -8.41
N SER A 253 18.89 5.57 -7.69
CA SER A 253 20.15 5.14 -7.04
C SER A 253 20.10 5.06 -5.51
N ILE A 254 18.95 5.35 -4.89
CA ILE A 254 18.80 5.31 -3.44
C ILE A 254 18.75 3.86 -2.99
N GLU A 255 19.68 3.50 -2.11
CA GLU A 255 19.71 2.21 -1.44
C GLU A 255 20.21 2.38 0.01
N LYS A 256 19.28 2.53 0.95
CA LYS A 256 19.58 2.87 2.34
C LYS A 256 18.79 1.99 3.29
N PHE A 257 19.46 1.47 4.32
CA PHE A 257 18.79 0.87 5.47
C PHE A 257 19.40 1.36 6.78
N ARG A 258 18.62 1.30 7.85
CA ARG A 258 19.07 1.61 9.21
C ARG A 258 18.45 0.65 10.19
N PHE A 259 19.29 0.03 11.03
CA PHE A 259 18.79 -0.74 12.17
C PHE A 259 18.19 0.20 13.22
N LEU A 260 17.01 -0.17 13.70
CA LEU A 260 16.23 0.54 14.70
C LEU A 260 16.19 -0.31 15.97
N ARG A 261 16.48 0.27 17.13
CA ARG A 261 16.35 -0.43 18.41
C ARG A 261 14.89 -0.75 18.77
N LYS A 262 13.97 0.17 18.46
CA LYS A 262 12.54 0.07 18.81
C LYS A 262 11.64 0.48 17.63
N PRO A 263 11.57 -0.32 16.54
CA PRO A 263 10.74 -0.02 15.37
C PRO A 263 9.24 0.12 15.72
N ALA A 264 8.80 -0.54 16.79
CA ALA A 264 7.43 -0.47 17.30
C ALA A 264 7.02 0.97 17.68
N ILE A 265 7.93 1.81 18.18
CA ILE A 265 7.63 3.20 18.53
C ILE A 265 7.29 4.00 17.27
N MET A 266 8.09 3.87 16.23
CA MET A 266 7.85 4.56 14.96
C MET A 266 6.57 4.06 14.28
N LYS A 267 6.34 2.74 14.27
CA LYS A 267 5.08 2.15 13.77
C LYS A 267 3.87 2.67 14.58
N GLY A 268 3.99 2.75 15.91
CA GLY A 268 2.96 3.29 16.80
C GLY A 268 2.70 4.78 16.60
N PHE A 269 3.74 5.59 16.36
CA PHE A 269 3.60 7.00 16.03
C PHE A 269 2.87 7.19 14.69
N LEU A 270 3.31 6.51 13.63
CA LEU A 270 2.66 6.59 12.32
C LEU A 270 1.19 6.18 12.41
N TYR A 271 0.89 5.14 13.16
CA TYR A 271 -0.47 4.69 13.44
C TYR A 271 -1.31 5.75 14.16
N ASN A 272 -0.81 6.28 15.28
CA ASN A 272 -1.53 7.28 16.06
C ASN A 272 -1.74 8.57 15.26
N TYR A 273 -0.72 8.99 14.51
CA TYR A 273 -0.80 10.14 13.63
C TYR A 273 -1.85 9.92 12.53
N TYR A 274 -1.83 8.75 11.87
CA TYR A 274 -2.83 8.38 10.86
C TYR A 274 -4.26 8.45 11.43
N ARG A 275 -4.47 7.92 12.63
CA ARG A 275 -5.75 7.97 13.34
C ARG A 275 -6.19 9.41 13.66
N ILE A 276 -5.33 10.20 14.30
CA ILE A 276 -5.62 11.59 14.71
C ILE A 276 -5.94 12.45 13.49
N ARG A 277 -5.21 12.24 12.39
CA ARG A 277 -5.35 12.99 11.14
C ARG A 277 -6.42 12.42 10.22
N ARG A 278 -7.20 11.43 10.68
CA ARG A 278 -8.27 10.79 9.91
C ARG A 278 -7.79 10.34 8.53
N GLY A 279 -6.63 9.70 8.49
CA GLY A 279 -5.96 9.19 7.30
C GLY A 279 -5.18 10.20 6.44
N ASN A 280 -5.21 11.50 6.79
CA ASN A 280 -4.41 12.52 6.11
C ASN A 280 -2.92 12.42 6.50
N MET A 281 -2.11 11.91 5.59
CA MET A 281 -0.66 11.77 5.76
C MET A 281 0.12 12.80 4.93
N GLY A 282 -0.41 14.03 4.79
CA GLY A 282 0.20 15.07 3.97
C GLY A 282 1.66 15.44 4.28
N PHE A 283 2.22 15.03 5.43
CA PHE A 283 3.64 15.20 5.73
C PHE A 283 4.54 14.29 4.89
N LEU A 284 4.00 13.19 4.35
CA LEU A 284 4.74 12.27 3.48
C LEU A 284 5.22 12.95 2.19
N LYS A 285 4.68 14.13 1.83
CA LYS A 285 5.19 14.95 0.74
C LYS A 285 6.68 15.32 0.90
N TYR A 286 7.16 15.38 2.13
CA TYR A 286 8.51 15.84 2.46
C TYR A 286 9.51 14.69 2.70
N ILE A 287 9.14 13.45 2.32
CA ILE A 287 9.94 12.24 2.47
C ILE A 287 10.39 11.74 1.11
#